data_AF-A0A352KB71-F1
#
_entry.id   AF-A0A352KB71-F1
#
_cell.length_a   1.000
_cell.length_b   1.000
_cell.length_c   1.000
_cell.angle_alpha   90.00
_cell.angle_beta   90.00
_cell.angle_gamma   90.00
#
_symmetry.space_group_name_H-M   'P 1'
#
loop_
_entity.id
_entity.type
_entity.pdbx_description
1 polymer ?
#
loop_
_entity_poly.entity_id
_entity_poly.type
_entity_poly.pdbx_seq_one_letter_code
_entity_poly.pdbx_strand_id
1 'polypeptide(L)'
;RGQKTNAGYYDYKEGDRTPVESDVALKIIRDFAAEKGYPQRDVSDQEILERCLFPMINEGAKILEEGIAIRASDIDVVWVYGYGWPVYRGGPMYWANSLGLDKVVARMEEFAKDDPEFWKPAGLLAKLAAEGGKFQ
;
A
#
# COMPACT_ATOMS: atom_id res chain seq x y z
N ARG A 1 6.26 -16.93 -11.97
CA ARG A 1 7.16 -16.76 -13.15
C ARG A 1 7.60 -15.29 -13.16
N GLY A 2 8.76 -14.93 -13.72
CA GLY A 2 9.26 -13.55 -13.69
C GLY A 2 10.51 -13.40 -14.54
N GLN A 3 11.41 -12.48 -14.18
CA GLN A 3 12.67 -12.23 -14.92
C GLN A 3 13.46 -13.51 -15.21
N LYS A 4 13.55 -14.44 -14.25
CA LYS A 4 14.26 -15.73 -14.44
C LYS A 4 13.70 -16.64 -15.53
N THR A 5 12.45 -16.41 -15.95
CA THR A 5 11.76 -17.17 -17.00
C THR A 5 11.38 -16.29 -18.19
N ASN A 6 11.89 -15.06 -18.25
CA ASN A 6 11.55 -14.05 -19.28
C ASN A 6 10.05 -13.69 -19.40
N ALA A 7 9.21 -14.13 -18.46
CA ALA A 7 7.75 -13.97 -18.50
C ALA A 7 7.16 -14.00 -17.09
N GLY A 8 6.29 -13.04 -16.77
CA GLY A 8 5.63 -12.85 -15.47
C GLY A 8 4.47 -11.86 -15.58
N TYR A 9 4.38 -10.88 -14.66
CA TYR A 9 3.51 -9.71 -14.87
C TYR A 9 3.93 -8.89 -16.09
N TYR A 10 5.23 -8.90 -16.38
CA TYR A 10 5.86 -8.33 -17.55
C TYR A 10 6.61 -9.41 -18.32
N ASP A 11 6.83 -9.17 -19.60
CA ASP A 11 7.73 -9.94 -20.43
C ASP A 11 9.13 -9.29 -20.43
N TYR A 12 10.16 -10.12 -20.59
CA TYR A 12 11.57 -9.70 -20.58
C TYR A 12 12.30 -10.33 -21.76
N LYS A 13 13.23 -9.60 -22.37
CA LYS A 13 14.08 -10.16 -23.43
C LYS A 13 15.29 -10.83 -22.79
N GLU A 14 15.85 -11.83 -23.46
CA GLU A 14 17.05 -12.49 -22.97
C GLU A 14 18.21 -11.49 -22.82
N GLY A 15 18.84 -11.48 -21.65
CA GLY A 15 19.90 -10.52 -21.31
C GLY A 15 19.44 -9.09 -21.03
N ASP A 16 18.14 -8.79 -21.12
CA ASP A 16 17.56 -7.47 -20.83
C ASP A 16 16.52 -7.55 -19.70
N ARG A 17 16.72 -6.73 -18.67
CA ARG A 17 15.88 -6.71 -17.48
C ARG A 17 14.75 -5.67 -17.54
N THR A 18 14.65 -4.94 -18.63
CA THR A 18 13.59 -3.94 -18.85
C THR A 18 12.22 -4.63 -18.91
N PRO A 19 11.27 -4.28 -18.04
CA PRO A 19 9.92 -4.85 -18.09
C PRO A 19 9.15 -4.33 -19.30
N VAL A 20 8.56 -5.24 -20.08
CA VAL A 20 7.65 -4.93 -21.19
C VAL A 20 6.26 -5.42 -20.83
N GLU A 21 5.22 -4.64 -21.12
CA GLU A 21 3.84 -5.07 -20.90
C GLU A 21 3.55 -6.41 -21.58
N SER A 22 2.86 -7.30 -20.85
CA SER A 22 2.53 -8.64 -21.35
C SER A 22 1.05 -8.73 -21.71
N ASP A 23 0.76 -8.92 -23.00
CA ASP A 23 -0.61 -9.14 -23.49
C ASP A 23 -1.25 -10.38 -22.84
N VAL A 24 -0.45 -11.40 -22.52
CA VAL A 24 -0.90 -12.61 -21.83
C VAL A 24 -1.33 -12.28 -20.41
N ALA A 25 -0.51 -11.54 -19.66
CA ALA A 25 -0.86 -11.14 -18.29
C ALA A 25 -2.11 -10.25 -18.27
N LEU A 26 -2.18 -9.26 -19.18
CA LEU A 26 -3.34 -8.38 -19.31
C LEU A 26 -4.61 -9.15 -19.65
N LYS A 27 -4.53 -10.13 -20.56
CA LYS A 27 -5.68 -10.99 -20.89
C LYS A 27 -6.16 -11.77 -19.66
N ILE A 28 -5.24 -12.38 -18.90
CA ILE A 28 -5.60 -13.13 -17.69
C ILE A 28 -6.31 -12.24 -16.67
N ILE A 29 -5.80 -11.01 -16.44
CA ILE A 29 -6.41 -10.05 -15.52
C ILE A 29 -7.83 -9.67 -15.99
N ARG A 30 -8.00 -9.34 -17.27
CA ARG A 30 -9.30 -8.97 -17.86
C ARG A 30 -10.31 -10.12 -17.81
N ASP A 31 -9.89 -11.33 -18.15
CA ASP A 31 -10.74 -12.52 -18.11
C ASP A 31 -11.19 -12.81 -16.68
N PHE A 32 -10.28 -12.73 -15.71
CA PHE A 32 -10.61 -12.92 -14.29
C PHE A 32 -11.58 -11.86 -13.77
N ALA A 33 -11.35 -10.59 -14.11
CA ALA A 33 -12.25 -9.51 -13.73
C ALA A 33 -13.66 -9.70 -14.32
N ALA A 34 -13.75 -10.10 -15.59
CA ALA A 34 -15.02 -10.40 -16.25
C ALA A 34 -15.74 -11.60 -15.59
N GLU A 35 -15.02 -12.68 -15.28
CA GLU A 35 -15.57 -13.86 -14.59
C GLU A 35 -16.16 -13.50 -13.21
N LYS A 36 -15.46 -12.64 -12.46
CA LYS A 36 -15.91 -12.20 -11.12
C LYS A 36 -16.90 -11.05 -11.15
N GLY A 37 -17.23 -10.53 -12.33
CA GLY A 37 -18.14 -9.37 -12.47
C GLY A 37 -17.55 -8.07 -11.93
N TYR A 38 -16.21 -7.94 -11.90
CA TYR A 38 -15.55 -6.70 -11.52
C TYR A 38 -15.44 -5.76 -12.73
N PRO A 39 -16.24 -4.68 -12.80
CA PRO A 39 -16.19 -3.77 -13.93
C PRO A 39 -14.83 -3.08 -13.98
N GLN A 40 -14.26 -3.01 -15.19
CA GLN A 40 -13.05 -2.22 -15.42
C GLN A 40 -13.40 -0.73 -15.30
N ARG A 41 -12.55 0.01 -14.59
CA ARG A 41 -12.67 1.45 -14.43
C ARG A 41 -11.29 2.08 -14.42
N ASP A 42 -11.25 3.37 -14.69
CA ASP A 42 -10.05 4.15 -14.47
C ASP A 42 -9.79 4.28 -12.96
N VAL A 43 -8.54 4.03 -12.58
CA VAL A 43 -8.04 4.18 -11.21
C VAL A 43 -6.95 5.25 -11.28
N SER A 44 -7.13 6.34 -10.53
CA SER A 44 -6.15 7.43 -10.55
C SER A 44 -4.86 7.02 -9.84
N ASP A 45 -3.73 7.63 -10.22
CA ASP A 45 -2.44 7.42 -9.56
C ASP A 45 -2.53 7.65 -8.04
N GLN A 46 -3.33 8.63 -7.62
CA GLN A 46 -3.57 8.92 -6.21
C GLN A 46 -4.31 7.77 -5.52
N GLU A 47 -5.36 7.22 -6.13
CA GLU A 47 -6.07 6.07 -5.57
C GLU A 47 -5.18 4.83 -5.50
N ILE A 48 -4.37 4.56 -6.52
CA ILE A 48 -3.39 3.46 -6.53
C ILE A 48 -2.42 3.63 -5.34
N LEU A 49 -1.88 4.83 -5.18
CA LEU A 49 -0.93 5.13 -4.12
C LEU A 49 -1.54 4.97 -2.73
N GLU A 50 -2.74 5.50 -2.49
CA GLU A 50 -3.45 5.34 -1.23
C GLU A 50 -3.79 3.87 -0.94
N ARG A 51 -4.31 3.16 -1.95
CA ARG A 51 -4.68 1.74 -1.78
C ARG A 51 -3.47 0.84 -1.52
N CYS A 52 -2.31 1.17 -2.06
CA CYS A 52 -1.09 0.41 -1.81
C CYS A 52 -0.43 0.77 -0.46
N LEU A 53 -0.51 2.03 -0.01
CA LEU A 53 0.28 2.51 1.13
C LEU A 53 -0.49 2.63 2.45
N PHE A 54 -1.80 2.92 2.41
CA PHE A 54 -2.59 3.06 3.64
C PHE A 54 -2.73 1.75 4.41
N PRO A 55 -2.87 0.57 3.79
CA PRO A 55 -2.80 -0.70 4.52
C PRO A 55 -1.45 -0.89 5.22
N MET A 56 -0.36 -0.41 4.64
CA MET A 56 0.98 -0.51 5.24
C MET A 56 1.14 0.42 6.43
N ILE A 57 0.58 1.62 6.38
CA ILE A 57 0.49 2.53 7.54
C ILE A 57 -0.36 1.89 8.64
N ASN A 58 -1.50 1.31 8.27
CA ASN A 58 -2.41 0.66 9.20
C ASN A 58 -1.73 -0.52 9.91
N GLU A 59 -1.00 -1.35 9.17
CA GLU A 59 -0.22 -2.44 9.72
C GLU A 59 0.92 -1.94 10.62
N GLY A 60 1.59 -0.84 10.24
CA GLY A 60 2.56 -0.16 11.09
C GLY A 60 1.96 0.30 12.42
N ALA A 61 0.72 0.79 12.41
CA ALA A 61 0.01 1.16 13.63
C ALA A 61 -0.31 -0.04 14.53
N LYS A 62 -0.67 -1.20 13.95
CA LYS A 62 -0.85 -2.45 14.72
C LYS A 62 0.46 -2.94 15.33
N ILE A 63 1.55 -2.92 14.57
CA ILE A 63 2.89 -3.29 15.06
C ILE A 63 3.29 -2.45 16.28
N LEU A 64 2.96 -1.15 16.29
CA LEU A 64 3.18 -0.27 17.45
C LEU A 64 2.22 -0.59 18.61
N GLU A 65 0.93 -0.82 18.32
CA GLU A 65 -0.08 -1.18 19.32
C GLU A 65 0.25 -2.49 20.05
N GLU A 66 0.78 -3.47 19.32
CA GLU A 66 1.21 -4.77 19.84
C GLU A 66 2.59 -4.72 20.52
N GLY A 67 3.29 -3.59 20.46
CA GLY A 67 4.61 -3.41 21.07
C GLY A 67 5.74 -4.19 20.38
N ILE A 68 5.54 -4.60 19.12
CA ILE A 68 6.57 -5.27 18.30
C ILE A 68 7.66 -4.28 17.90
N ALA A 69 7.28 -3.05 17.55
CA ALA A 69 8.19 -1.93 17.39
C ALA A 69 8.05 -0.96 18.57
N ILE A 70 9.16 -0.36 19.00
CA ILE A 70 9.18 0.53 20.18
C ILE A 70 8.63 1.92 19.84
N ARG A 71 8.86 2.39 18.60
CA ARG A 71 8.48 3.71 18.11
C ARG A 71 8.32 3.71 16.59
N ALA A 72 7.58 4.67 16.07
CA ALA A 72 7.26 4.77 14.65
C ALA A 72 8.51 4.93 13.77
N SER A 73 9.55 5.60 14.26
CA SER A 73 10.80 5.75 13.52
C SER A 73 11.50 4.43 13.24
N ASP A 74 11.32 3.40 14.08
CA ASP A 74 11.95 2.10 13.87
C ASP A 74 11.34 1.41 12.65
N ILE A 75 10.02 1.56 12.46
CA ILE A 75 9.31 1.11 11.25
C ILE A 75 9.80 1.90 10.03
N ASP A 76 9.90 3.22 10.14
CA ASP A 76 10.37 4.08 9.04
C ASP A 76 11.78 3.70 8.57
N VAL A 77 12.69 3.41 9.49
CA VAL A 77 14.06 2.95 9.19
C VAL A 77 14.04 1.61 8.42
N VAL A 78 13.20 0.66 8.83
CA VAL A 78 13.05 -0.63 8.13
C VAL A 78 12.54 -0.41 6.69
N TRP A 79 11.61 0.52 6.49
CA TRP A 79 11.09 0.82 5.16
C TRP A 79 12.11 1.50 4.25
N VAL A 80 12.87 2.45 4.78
CA VAL A 80 13.94 3.14 4.04
C VAL A 80 15.01 2.16 3.59
N TYR A 81 15.55 1.36 4.52
CA TYR A 81 16.71 0.52 4.22
C TYR A 81 16.37 -0.90 3.74
N GLY A 82 15.16 -1.39 4.03
CA GLY A 82 14.72 -2.73 3.64
C GLY A 82 13.87 -2.77 2.37
N TYR A 83 13.04 -1.75 2.15
CA TYR A 83 12.05 -1.74 1.07
C TYR A 83 12.25 -0.61 0.05
N GLY A 84 13.30 0.21 0.22
CA GLY A 84 13.66 1.27 -0.72
C GLY A 84 12.71 2.48 -0.67
N TRP A 85 12.10 2.76 0.49
CA TRP A 85 11.25 3.94 0.65
C TRP A 85 12.03 5.24 0.32
N PRO A 86 11.42 6.21 -0.38
CA PRO A 86 12.09 7.46 -0.73
C PRO A 86 12.46 8.26 0.52
N VAL A 87 13.77 8.32 0.82
CA VAL A 87 14.32 8.93 2.05
C VAL A 87 13.84 10.38 2.27
N TYR A 88 13.67 11.14 1.18
CA TYR A 88 13.18 12.52 1.25
C TYR A 88 11.70 12.66 1.66
N ARG A 89 10.97 11.54 1.79
CA ARG A 89 9.63 11.45 2.35
C ARG A 89 9.62 10.86 3.78
N GLY A 90 10.79 10.66 4.40
CA GLY A 90 10.92 10.01 5.71
C GLY A 90 10.71 8.50 5.60
N GLY A 91 9.65 8.00 6.23
CA GLY A 91 9.13 6.64 6.08
C GLY A 91 7.59 6.66 6.06
N PRO A 92 6.90 5.52 5.96
CA PRO A 92 5.44 5.48 5.88
C PRO A 92 4.75 6.12 7.10
N MET A 93 5.29 5.98 8.31
CA MET A 93 4.70 6.54 9.52
C MET A 93 4.86 8.06 9.56
N TYR A 94 6.06 8.56 9.24
CA TYR A 94 6.29 9.99 9.04
C TYR A 94 5.42 10.58 7.92
N TRP A 95 5.30 9.87 6.80
CA TRP A 95 4.49 10.31 5.68
C TRP A 95 3.01 10.38 6.05
N ALA A 96 2.48 9.39 6.79
CA ALA A 96 1.11 9.45 7.33
C ALA A 96 0.88 10.70 8.20
N ASN A 97 1.83 11.02 9.09
CA ASN A 97 1.79 12.26 9.89
C ASN A 97 1.77 13.52 9.03
N SER A 98 2.43 13.51 7.86
CA SER A 98 2.46 14.66 6.94
C SER A 98 1.15 14.86 6.17
N LEU A 99 0.39 13.79 5.93
CA LEU A 99 -0.93 13.84 5.30
C LEU A 99 -2.00 14.37 6.28
N GLY A 100 -1.89 13.93 7.54
CA GLY A 100 -2.93 14.04 8.57
C GLY A 100 -3.61 12.68 8.76
N LEU A 101 -3.56 12.15 9.99
CA LEU A 101 -4.10 10.81 10.30
C LEU A 101 -5.62 10.76 10.18
N ASP A 102 -6.30 11.87 10.42
CA ASP A 102 -7.73 12.07 10.16
C ASP A 102 -8.07 11.80 8.69
N LYS A 103 -7.26 12.33 7.76
CA LYS A 103 -7.46 12.11 6.33
C LYS A 103 -7.15 10.67 5.92
N VAL A 104 -6.11 10.07 6.49
CA VAL A 104 -5.80 8.65 6.23
C VAL A 104 -6.96 7.75 6.66
N VAL A 105 -7.49 7.95 7.87
CA VAL A 105 -8.65 7.19 8.37
C VAL A 105 -9.87 7.42 7.49
N ALA A 106 -10.21 8.68 7.17
CA ALA A 106 -11.37 8.98 6.32
C ALA A 106 -11.29 8.29 4.95
N ARG A 107 -10.12 8.28 4.31
CA ARG A 107 -9.91 7.59 3.04
C ARG A 107 -10.00 6.06 3.17
N MET A 108 -9.50 5.50 4.27
CA MET A 108 -9.67 4.06 4.54
C MET A 108 -11.13 3.70 4.76
N GLU A 109 -11.90 4.52 5.47
CA GLU A 109 -13.36 4.34 5.63
C GLU A 109 -14.11 4.42 4.29
N GLU A 110 -13.65 5.26 3.36
CA GLU A 110 -14.19 5.25 2.00
C GLU A 110 -13.92 3.93 1.27
N PHE A 111 -12.71 3.38 1.39
CA PHE A 111 -12.35 2.08 0.80
C PHE A 111 -12.99 0.88 1.50
N ALA A 112 -13.37 1.03 2.78
CA ALA A 112 -14.08 0.01 3.55
C ALA A 112 -15.45 -0.35 2.96
N LYS A 113 -15.98 0.43 2.02
CA LYS A 113 -17.17 0.07 1.23
C LYS A 113 -16.94 -1.20 0.39
N ASP A 114 -15.71 -1.44 -0.04
CA ASP A 114 -15.34 -2.62 -0.84
C ASP A 114 -15.04 -3.84 0.05
N ASP A 115 -14.27 -3.62 1.13
CA ASP A 115 -13.89 -4.65 2.10
C ASP A 115 -13.79 -4.04 3.52
N PRO A 116 -14.86 -4.13 4.32
CA PRO A 116 -14.90 -3.49 5.64
C PRO A 116 -13.84 -4.02 6.62
N GLU A 117 -13.46 -5.29 6.49
CA GLU A 117 -12.54 -5.92 7.44
C GLU A 117 -11.09 -5.55 7.09
N PHE A 118 -10.73 -5.60 5.81
CA PHE A 118 -9.38 -5.23 5.37
C PHE A 118 -9.06 -3.76 5.64
N TRP A 119 -10.02 -2.87 5.42
CA TRP A 119 -9.85 -1.43 5.55
C TRP A 119 -10.13 -0.88 6.95
N LYS A 120 -10.43 -1.75 7.93
CA LYS A 120 -10.66 -1.33 9.31
C LYS A 120 -9.40 -0.65 9.89
N PRO A 121 -9.49 0.62 10.34
CA PRO A 121 -8.37 1.29 10.99
C PRO A 121 -7.95 0.56 12.27
N ALA A 122 -6.65 0.48 12.51
CA ALA A 122 -6.05 -0.02 13.73
C ALA A 122 -6.46 0.88 14.92
N GLY A 123 -6.50 0.30 16.13
CA GLY A 123 -6.98 1.02 17.32
C GLY A 123 -6.15 2.27 17.59
N LEU A 124 -4.82 2.14 17.55
CA LEU A 124 -3.88 3.27 17.67
C LEU A 124 -4.10 4.35 16.59
N LEU A 125 -4.26 3.96 15.33
CA LEU A 125 -4.44 4.91 14.22
C LEU A 125 -5.76 5.69 14.40
N ALA A 126 -6.86 5.00 14.69
CA ALA A 126 -8.16 5.61 14.92
C ALA A 126 -8.13 6.58 16.11
N LYS A 127 -7.48 6.17 17.21
CA LYS A 127 -7.32 7.02 18.40
C LYS A 127 -6.53 8.29 18.08
N LEU A 128 -5.36 8.17 17.47
CA LEU A 128 -4.52 9.32 17.15
C LEU A 128 -5.22 10.27 16.17
N ALA A 129 -5.94 9.73 15.19
CA ALA A 129 -6.75 10.54 14.27
C ALA A 129 -7.83 11.35 15.01
N ALA A 130 -8.57 10.72 15.93
CA ALA A 130 -9.62 11.38 16.71
C ALA A 130 -9.08 12.45 17.68
N GLU A 131 -7.87 12.25 18.21
CA GLU A 131 -7.21 13.17 19.16
C GLU A 131 -6.39 14.29 18.45
N GLY A 132 -6.30 14.28 17.12
CA GLY A 132 -5.41 15.18 16.38
C GLY A 132 -3.92 14.92 16.65
N GLY A 133 -3.62 13.71 17.10
CA GLY A 133 -2.28 13.24 17.43
C GLY A 133 -1.45 12.85 16.20
N LYS A 134 -0.24 12.36 16.48
CA LYS A 134 0.73 11.89 15.49
C LYS A 134 1.45 10.67 16.02
N PHE A 135 1.88 9.78 15.13
CA PHE A 135 2.81 8.72 15.48
C PHE A 135 4.09 9.32 16.09
N GLN A 136 4.57 8.73 17.19
CA GLN A 136 5.80 9.11 17.91
C GLN A 136 6.96 8.19 17.55
#